data_AF-A0A7C6P1W0-F1
#
_entry.id   AF-A0A7C6P1W0-F1
#
_cell.length_a   1.000
_cell.length_b   1.000
_cell.length_c   1.000
_cell.angle_alpha   90.00
_cell.angle_beta   90.00
_cell.angle_gamma   90.00
#
_symmetry.space_group_name_H-M   'P 1'
#
loop_
_entity.id
_entity.type
_entity.pdbx_description
1 polymer ?
#
loop_
_entity_poly.entity_id
_entity_poly.type
_entity_poly.pdbx_seq_one_letter_code
_entity_poly.pdbx_strand_id
1 'polypeptide(L)' 'MIADDFFCAIGHYFIVFFGEIVSTLADEQYLADNAPDPLKIDPLLLMGFQYYGLGPAAGGVFKEGLV' A
#
# COMPACT_ATOMS: atom_id res chain seq x y z
N MET A 1 22.13 -13.43 0.34
CA MET A 1 21.35 -14.30 -0.56
C MET A 1 21.96 -14.13 -1.94
N ILE A 2 22.62 -15.18 -2.41
CA ILE A 2 23.29 -15.28 -3.72
C ILE A 2 22.28 -15.90 -4.69
N ALA A 3 22.28 -15.40 -5.94
CA ALA A 3 21.74 -15.99 -7.18
C ALA A 3 20.31 -16.54 -7.02
N ASP A 4 19.27 -16.00 -7.65
CA ASP A 4 19.09 -15.94 -9.10
C ASP A 4 18.06 -14.82 -9.32
N ASP A 5 18.52 -13.64 -9.75
CA ASP A 5 17.62 -12.54 -10.06
C ASP A 5 16.81 -12.93 -11.31
N PHE A 6 15.63 -13.49 -11.06
CA PHE A 6 14.58 -13.77 -12.03
C PHE A 6 14.20 -12.44 -12.69
N PHE A 7 14.91 -12.10 -13.76
CA PHE A 7 14.68 -10.90 -14.58
C PHE A 7 13.25 -10.97 -15.14
N CYS A 8 12.29 -10.36 -14.44
CA CYS A 8 11.01 -10.01 -15.02
C CYS A 8 11.19 -8.67 -15.76
N ALA A 9 11.81 -8.75 -16.94
CA ALA A 9 11.86 -7.64 -17.88
C ALA A 9 10.53 -7.60 -18.65
N ILE A 10 9.68 -6.63 -18.34
CA ILE A 10 8.50 -6.30 -19.15
C ILE A 10 8.68 -4.87 -19.64
N GLY A 11 9.30 -4.74 -20.82
CA GLY A 11 9.56 -3.46 -21.49
C GLY A 11 10.87 -2.79 -21.06
N HIS A 12 11.53 -2.08 -21.98
CA HIS A 12 12.88 -1.50 -21.86
C HIS A 12 13.14 -0.53 -20.68
N TYR A 13 12.26 -0.39 -19.68
CA TYR A 13 12.28 0.73 -18.74
C TYR A 13 11.96 0.42 -17.26
N PHE A 14 11.79 -0.83 -16.83
CA PHE A 14 11.76 -1.16 -15.40
C PHE A 14 12.00 -2.64 -15.11
N ILE A 15 12.51 -2.93 -13.91
CA ILE A 15 12.61 -4.26 -13.32
C ILE A 15 11.50 -4.39 -12.29
N VAL A 16 10.70 -5.46 -12.37
CA VAL A 16 9.69 -5.78 -11.36
C VAL A 16 10.25 -6.82 -10.40
N PHE A 17 10.25 -6.49 -9.10
CA PHE A 17 10.61 -7.43 -8.05
C PHE A 17 9.33 -8.01 -7.44
N PHE A 18 9.21 -9.35 -7.47
CA PHE A 18 8.17 -10.08 -6.76
C PHE A 18 8.76 -10.63 -5.47
N GLY A 19 8.14 -10.32 -4.34
CA GLY A 19 8.59 -10.76 -3.02
C GLY A 19 7.41 -11.11 -2.12
N GLU A 20 7.58 -12.15 -1.31
CA GLU A 20 6.63 -12.51 -0.27
C GLU A 20 6.77 -11.57 0.94
N ILE A 21 5.64 -11.14 1.50
CA ILE A 21 5.62 -10.38 2.76
C ILE A 21 5.76 -11.37 3.91
N VAL A 22 6.95 -11.45 4.50
CA VAL A 22 7.26 -12.38 5.61
C VAL A 22 6.87 -11.84 6.98
N SER A 23 6.76 -10.52 7.13
CA SER A 23 6.35 -9.86 8.38
C SER A 23 5.85 -8.44 8.10
N THR A 24 5.08 -7.88 9.04
CA THR A 24 4.62 -6.48 9.03
C THR A 24 4.83 -5.87 10.41
N LEU A 25 5.09 -4.56 10.45
CA LEU A 25 5.29 -3.78 11.67
C LEU A 25 4.46 -2.50 11.56
N ALA A 26 3.85 -2.09 12.66
CA ALA A 26 3.12 -0.83 12.76
C ALA A 26 3.20 -0.33 14.20
N ASP A 27 3.30 0.99 14.40
CA ASP A 27 3.17 1.55 15.74
C ASP A 27 1.72 1.43 16.21
N GLU A 28 1.53 1.06 17.48
CA GLU A 28 0.22 0.84 18.08
C GLU A 28 -0.72 2.06 17.93
N GLN A 29 -0.16 3.28 17.97
CA GLN A 29 -0.91 4.52 17.80
C GLN A 29 -1.61 4.64 16.43
N TYR A 30 -1.11 3.95 15.41
CA TYR A 30 -1.64 3.99 14.05
C TYR A 30 -2.60 2.83 13.75
N LEU A 31 -3.01 2.06 14.76
CA LEU A 31 -3.96 0.97 14.61
C LEU A 31 -5.40 1.39 14.94
N ALA A 32 -6.37 0.78 14.27
CA ALA A 32 -7.77 0.70 14.63
C ALA A 32 -8.23 -0.76 14.48
N ASP A 33 -8.89 -1.32 15.49
CA ASP A 33 -9.33 -2.73 15.51
C ASP A 33 -8.22 -3.74 15.18
N ASN A 34 -7.00 -3.52 15.72
CA ASN A 34 -5.79 -4.29 15.44
C ASN A 34 -5.34 -4.30 13.97
N ALA A 35 -5.83 -3.39 13.14
CA ALA A 35 -5.41 -3.19 11.77
C ALA A 35 -4.84 -1.77 11.57
N PRO A 36 -3.91 -1.56 10.63
CA PRO A 36 -3.45 -0.22 10.25
C PRO A 36 -4.61 0.67 9.83
N ASP A 37 -4.74 1.84 10.47
CA ASP A 37 -5.72 2.85 10.11
C ASP A 37 -5.09 3.84 9.13
N PRO A 38 -5.49 3.84 7.85
CA PRO A 38 -4.89 4.70 6.84
C PRO A 38 -5.06 6.19 7.17
N LEU A 39 -6.13 6.58 7.85
CA LEU A 39 -6.36 7.98 8.24
C LEU A 39 -5.46 8.43 9.38
N LYS A 40 -5.03 7.51 10.26
CA LYS A 40 -4.02 7.81 11.30
C LYS A 40 -2.60 7.82 10.74
N ILE A 41 -2.33 6.96 9.75
CA ILE A 41 -1.03 6.85 9.09
C ILE A 41 -0.75 8.08 8.21
N ASP A 42 -1.79 8.65 7.59
CA ASP A 42 -1.73 9.76 6.62
C ASP A 42 -0.60 9.58 5.58
N PRO A 43 -0.65 8.51 4.75
CA PRO A 43 0.35 8.26 3.74
C PRO A 43 0.33 9.34 2.66
N LEU A 44 1.52 9.67 2.15
CA LEU A 44 1.66 10.54 0.99
C LEU A 44 1.24 9.81 -0.28
N LEU A 45 0.30 10.41 -1.01
CA LEU A 45 -0.14 9.95 -2.32
C LEU A 45 0.61 10.73 -3.40
N LEU A 46 1.25 10.01 -4.32
CA LEU A 46 1.85 10.59 -5.52
C LEU A 46 0.86 10.48 -6.68
N MET A 47 0.40 11.62 -7.21
CA MET A 47 -0.43 11.69 -8.41
C MET A 47 0.17 12.68 -9.40
N GLY A 48 0.73 12.17 -10.50
CA GLY A 48 1.51 12.97 -11.44
C GLY A 48 2.78 13.51 -10.78
N PHE A 49 2.98 14.83 -10.82
CA PHE A 49 4.13 15.52 -10.21
C PHE A 49 3.79 16.20 -8.88
N GLN A 50 2.73 15.76 -8.20
CA GLN A 50 2.21 16.41 -7.00
C GLN A 50 1.96 15.39 -5.88
N TYR A 51 2.13 15.85 -4.64
CA TYR A 51 1.87 15.07 -3.43
C TYR A 51 0.56 15.51 -2.79
N TYR A 52 -0.20 14.54 -2.28
CA TYR A 52 -1.47 14.75 -1.60
C TYR A 52 -1.52 13.91 -0.33
N GLY A 53 -2.23 14.40 0.69
CA GLY A 53 -2.64 13.58 1.83
C GLY A 53 -3.93 12.82 1.54
N LEU A 54 -4.34 11.94 2.46
CA LEU A 54 -5.63 11.27 2.33
C LEU A 54 -6.80 12.23 2.58
N GLY A 55 -7.86 12.03 1.81
CA GLY A 55 -9.17 12.62 2.12
C GLY A 55 -9.91 11.84 3.22
N PRO A 56 -11.10 12.30 3.63
CA PRO A 56 -11.94 11.55 4.56
C PRO A 56 -12.41 10.22 3.96
N ALA A 57 -12.78 9.27 4.82
CA ALA A 57 -13.35 8.00 4.40
C ALA A 57 -14.61 8.18 3.54
N ALA A 58 -14.66 7.50 2.39
CA ALA A 58 -15.79 7.59 1.45
C ALA A 58 -16.93 6.60 1.76
N GLY A 59 -16.70 5.56 2.57
CA GLY A 59 -17.70 4.54 2.93
C GLY A 59 -17.07 3.19 3.29
N GLY A 60 -17.91 2.20 3.63
CA GLY A 60 -17.46 0.84 3.94
C GLY A 60 -17.34 -0.07 2.70
N VAL A 61 -16.15 -0.60 2.45
CA VAL A 61 -15.94 -1.59 1.37
C VAL A 61 -16.81 -2.82 1.61
N PHE A 62 -17.46 -3.33 0.55
CA PHE A 62 -18.39 -4.47 0.58
C PHE A 62 -19.67 -4.26 1.42
N LYS A 63 -20.02 -3.01 1.75
CA LYS A 63 -21.24 -2.68 2.50
C LYS A 63 -22.18 -1.74 1.74
N GLU A 64 -21.65 -0.65 1.19
CA GLU A 64 -22.47 0.45 0.65
C GLU A 64 -23.31 0.09 -0.60
N GLY A 65 -23.07 -1.07 -1.22
CA GLY A 65 -23.82 -1.55 -2.40
C GLY A 65 -25.02 -2.46 -2.08
N LEU A 66 -25.26 -2.77 -0.80
CA LEU A 66 -26.42 -3.55 -0.37
C LEU A 66 -27.63 -2.61 -0.25
N VAL A 67 -28.33 -2.43 -1.37
CA VAL A 67 -29.69 -1.88 -1.41
C VAL A 67 -30.69 -2.99 -1.14
#